data_AF-A0A2G6KIX1-F1
#
_entry.id   AF-A0A2G6KIX1-F1
#
_cell.length_a   1.000
_cell.length_b   1.000
_cell.length_c   1.000
_cell.angle_alpha   90.00
_cell.angle_beta   90.00
_cell.angle_gamma   90.00
#
_symmetry.space_group_name_H-M   'P 1'
#
loop_
_entity.id
_entity.type
_entity.pdbx_description
1 polymer ?
#
loop_
_entity_poly.entity_id
_entity_poly.type
_entity_poly.pdbx_seq_one_letter_code
_entity_poly.pdbx_strand_id
1 'polypeptide(L)'
;MAAIIGMEQDVVEGYCQQVSRDDNIVTLANVNSPGQYVISGHVKAVNEVVELAKEGGAKRAIPLAVSAPFHCALMRPAAEKLEDAMQAVTFNDLTIPLVNNAEASILKTGREARESLVRQMYKSVEWEKSVRLMIEQGVTTFIEVGPGKVLSGLLRRIDKKMKGINVGDLTTLEKTIQTLQG
;
A
#
# COMPACT_ATOMS: atom_id res chain seq x y z
N MET A 1 8.57 6.34 9.86
CA MET A 1 7.75 5.15 9.51
C MET A 1 8.43 3.89 10.02
N ALA A 2 7.68 2.81 10.27
CA ALA A 2 8.25 1.52 10.65
C ALA A 2 7.46 0.36 10.06
N ALA A 3 8.13 -0.75 9.74
CA ALA A 3 7.49 -1.98 9.31
C ALA A 3 7.25 -2.91 10.51
N ILE A 4 6.03 -3.41 10.66
CA ILE A 4 5.62 -4.37 11.70
C ILE A 4 5.30 -5.70 11.00
N ILE A 5 5.97 -6.78 11.41
CA ILE A 5 5.92 -8.08 10.73
C ILE A 5 5.61 -9.18 11.74
N GLY A 6 4.70 -10.09 11.37
CA GLY A 6 4.33 -11.26 12.16
C GLY A 6 3.42 -10.92 13.34
N MET A 7 2.45 -10.03 13.12
CA MET A 7 1.43 -9.62 14.09
C MET A 7 0.09 -9.50 13.38
N GLU A 8 -1.03 -9.57 14.10
CA GLU A 8 -2.37 -9.35 13.53
C GLU A 8 -2.64 -7.86 13.28
N GLN A 9 -3.46 -7.55 12.27
CA GLN A 9 -3.73 -6.15 11.89
C GLN A 9 -4.37 -5.37 13.04
N ASP A 10 -5.41 -5.93 13.65
CA ASP A 10 -6.18 -5.29 14.72
C ASP A 10 -5.30 -4.97 15.94
N VAL A 11 -4.28 -5.78 16.20
CA VAL A 11 -3.31 -5.53 17.29
C VAL A 11 -2.43 -4.31 16.96
N VAL A 12 -1.94 -4.23 15.72
CA VAL A 12 -1.14 -3.07 15.27
C VAL A 12 -1.97 -1.79 15.25
N GLU A 13 -3.23 -1.86 14.78
CA GLU A 13 -4.16 -0.73 14.85
C GLU A 13 -4.44 -0.31 16.29
N GLY A 14 -4.65 -1.28 17.19
CA GLY A 14 -4.83 -1.03 18.62
C GLY A 14 -3.67 -0.25 19.23
N TYR A 15 -2.42 -0.64 18.91
CA TYR A 15 -1.24 0.13 19.36
C TYR A 15 -1.19 1.53 18.75
N CYS A 16 -1.51 1.69 17.47
CA CYS A 16 -1.58 3.02 16.86
C CYS A 16 -2.62 3.92 17.54
N GLN A 17 -3.79 3.38 17.88
CA GLN A 17 -4.85 4.09 18.59
C GLN A 17 -4.43 4.44 20.02
N GLN A 18 -3.80 3.50 20.74
CA GLN A 18 -3.33 3.70 22.10
C GLN A 18 -2.26 4.81 22.20
N VAL A 19 -1.35 4.88 21.23
CA VAL A 19 -0.23 5.84 21.22
C VAL A 19 -0.62 7.19 20.66
N SER A 20 -1.57 7.25 19.73
CA SER A 20 -1.96 8.50 19.09
C SER A 20 -2.56 9.50 20.09
N ARG A 21 -2.16 10.76 19.92
CA ARG A 21 -2.65 11.96 20.64
C ARG A 21 -2.75 13.13 19.64
N ASP A 22 -3.40 14.21 20.03
CA ASP A 22 -3.63 15.40 19.17
C ASP A 22 -2.34 15.96 18.54
N ASP A 23 -1.23 15.98 19.29
CA ASP A 23 0.07 16.51 18.85
C ASP A 23 1.10 15.43 18.46
N ASN A 24 0.72 14.14 18.55
CA ASN A 24 1.62 13.01 18.35
C ASN A 24 0.87 11.80 17.77
N ILE A 25 0.54 11.88 16.47
CA ILE A 25 -0.20 10.82 15.76
C ILE A 25 0.70 9.72 15.19
N VAL A 26 0.17 8.50 15.13
CA VAL A 26 0.69 7.36 14.36
C VAL A 26 -0.47 6.52 13.83
N THR A 27 -0.42 6.11 12.57
CA THR A 27 -1.47 5.31 11.94
C THR A 27 -0.86 4.17 11.14
N LEU A 28 -1.69 3.19 10.77
CA LEU A 28 -1.37 2.32 9.65
C LEU A 28 -1.23 3.15 8.37
N ALA A 29 -0.18 2.83 7.61
CA ALA A 29 0.23 3.48 6.38
C ALA A 29 0.19 2.52 5.20
N ASN A 30 0.53 1.25 5.41
CA ASN A 30 0.39 0.20 4.40
C ASN A 30 -0.13 -1.08 5.04
N VAL A 31 -1.19 -1.64 4.47
CA VAL A 31 -1.69 -2.98 4.75
C VAL A 31 -1.25 -3.88 3.59
N ASN A 32 -0.04 -4.44 3.69
CA ASN A 32 0.63 -5.08 2.56
C ASN A 32 0.22 -6.54 2.35
N SER A 33 0.04 -7.30 3.43
CA SER A 33 -0.36 -8.71 3.41
C SER A 33 -0.63 -9.15 4.85
N PRO A 34 -1.25 -10.32 5.08
CA PRO A 34 -1.40 -10.85 6.43
C PRO A 34 -0.05 -10.91 7.15
N GLY A 35 0.04 -10.25 8.29
CA GLY A 35 1.26 -10.19 9.09
C GLY A 35 2.36 -9.30 8.54
N GLN A 36 2.07 -8.35 7.63
CA GLN A 36 3.03 -7.31 7.22
C GLN A 36 2.32 -5.97 7.06
N TYR A 37 2.64 -5.05 7.95
CA TYR A 37 2.09 -3.70 7.95
C TYR A 37 3.20 -2.66 8.03
N VAL A 38 2.88 -1.42 7.67
CA VAL A 38 3.74 -0.26 7.88
C VAL A 38 2.95 0.78 8.65
N ILE A 39 3.58 1.39 9.64
CA ILE A 39 3.05 2.52 10.40
C ILE A 39 3.77 3.82 10.05
N SER A 40 3.05 4.93 10.15
CA SER A 40 3.55 6.27 9.81
C SER A 40 2.95 7.33 10.72
N GLY A 41 3.68 8.42 10.93
CA GLY A 41 3.30 9.48 11.85
C GLY A 41 4.52 10.19 12.42
N HIS A 42 4.33 10.82 13.57
CA HIS A 42 5.41 11.47 14.30
C HIS A 42 6.44 10.45 14.78
N VAL A 43 7.72 10.83 14.77
CA VAL A 43 8.83 9.94 15.12
C VAL A 43 8.67 9.34 16.53
N LYS A 44 8.22 10.15 17.50
CA LYS A 44 7.99 9.68 18.88
C LYS A 44 6.90 8.60 18.92
N ALA A 45 5.73 8.87 18.35
CA ALA A 45 4.64 7.90 18.27
C ALA A 45 5.02 6.60 17.52
N VAL A 46 5.74 6.72 16.40
CA VAL A 46 6.21 5.54 15.64
C VAL A 46 7.15 4.69 16.49
N ASN A 47 8.08 5.30 17.23
CA ASN A 47 9.02 4.57 18.07
C ASN A 47 8.31 3.86 19.24
N GLU A 48 7.30 4.49 19.84
CA GLU A 48 6.51 3.87 20.91
C GLU A 48 5.74 2.64 20.42
N VAL A 49 5.09 2.72 19.26
CA VAL A 49 4.43 1.54 18.65
C VAL A 49 5.44 0.45 18.29
N VAL A 50 6.67 0.81 17.87
CA VAL A 50 7.73 -0.18 17.60
C VAL A 50 8.09 -0.95 18.87
N GLU A 51 8.22 -0.29 20.01
CA GLU A 51 8.51 -0.97 21.28
C GLU A 51 7.32 -1.83 21.74
N LEU A 52 6.10 -1.30 21.71
CA LEU A 52 4.88 -2.09 22.00
C LEU A 52 4.76 -3.33 21.10
N ALA A 53 5.10 -3.19 19.81
CA ALA A 53 5.06 -4.31 18.89
C ALA A 53 6.12 -5.37 19.23
N LYS A 54 7.34 -4.98 19.63
CA LYS A 54 8.38 -5.92 20.07
C LYS A 54 7.96 -6.67 21.34
N GLU A 55 7.47 -5.93 22.33
CA GLU A 55 6.98 -6.48 23.61
C GLU A 55 5.77 -7.40 23.39
N GLY A 56 4.88 -7.02 22.47
CA GLY A 56 3.71 -7.78 22.05
C GLY A 56 4.00 -8.97 21.13
N GLY A 57 5.27 -9.32 20.89
CA GLY A 57 5.65 -10.53 20.16
C GLY A 57 5.68 -10.42 18.64
N ALA A 58 5.75 -9.21 18.07
CA ALA A 58 6.00 -9.05 16.64
C ALA A 58 7.31 -9.73 16.25
N LYS A 59 7.30 -10.51 15.18
CA LYS A 59 8.51 -11.15 14.65
C LYS A 59 9.61 -10.13 14.34
N ARG A 60 9.23 -8.98 13.77
CA ARG A 60 10.13 -7.84 13.53
C ARG A 60 9.33 -6.54 13.63
N ALA A 61 9.93 -5.51 14.24
CA ALA A 61 9.48 -4.13 14.18
C ALA A 61 10.68 -3.25 13.81
N ILE A 62 10.67 -2.65 12.62
CA ILE A 62 11.87 -2.09 11.98
C ILE A 62 11.59 -0.65 11.55
N PRO A 63 12.30 0.35 12.10
CA PRO A 63 12.29 1.70 11.57
C PRO A 63 12.73 1.71 10.10
N LEU A 64 12.01 2.45 9.26
CA LEU A 64 12.35 2.59 7.85
C LEU A 64 13.24 3.82 7.65
N ALA A 65 14.23 3.71 6.76
CA ALA A 65 15.16 4.78 6.39
C ALA A 65 14.49 5.82 5.47
N VAL A 66 13.43 6.46 5.98
CA VAL A 66 12.67 7.51 5.30
C VAL A 66 12.40 8.66 6.27
N SER A 67 12.50 9.88 5.78
CA SER A 67 12.32 11.10 6.60
C SER A 67 10.87 11.59 6.65
N ALA A 68 10.05 11.25 5.66
CA ALA A 68 8.68 11.73 5.56
C ALA A 68 7.65 10.71 6.11
N PRO A 69 6.55 11.19 6.72
CA PRO A 69 5.48 10.34 7.24
C PRO A 69 4.44 10.03 6.16
N PHE A 70 4.81 9.27 5.13
CA PHE A 70 3.91 8.95 4.01
C PHE A 70 2.63 8.22 4.46
N HIS A 71 1.53 8.40 3.72
CA HIS A 71 0.26 7.68 3.90
C HIS A 71 -0.39 7.86 5.28
N CYS A 72 -0.24 9.05 5.88
CA CYS A 72 -0.94 9.43 7.10
C CYS A 72 -1.40 10.90 7.04
N ALA A 73 -2.19 11.33 8.03
CA ALA A 73 -2.79 12.66 8.06
C ALA A 73 -1.76 13.83 8.02
N LEU A 74 -0.50 13.60 8.40
CA LEU A 74 0.57 14.61 8.30
C LEU A 74 0.89 15.01 6.85
N MET A 75 0.47 14.21 5.87
CA MET A 75 0.69 14.50 4.45
C MET A 75 -0.39 15.40 3.83
N ARG A 76 -1.40 15.85 4.58
CA ARG A 76 -2.46 16.74 4.07
C ARG A 76 -1.93 18.00 3.37
N PRO A 77 -0.95 18.75 3.91
CA PRO A 77 -0.42 19.93 3.22
C PRO A 77 0.27 19.61 1.89
N ALA A 78 0.85 18.41 1.76
CA ALA A 78 1.42 17.95 0.49
C ALA A 78 0.33 17.51 -0.49
N ALA A 79 -0.78 16.97 0.01
CA ALA A 79 -1.94 16.58 -0.79
C ALA A 79 -2.66 17.79 -1.39
N GLU A 80 -2.80 18.89 -0.64
CA GLU A 80 -3.35 20.16 -1.13
C GLU A 80 -2.52 20.72 -2.30
N LYS A 81 -1.19 20.73 -2.15
CA LYS A 81 -0.28 21.14 -3.24
C LYS A 81 -0.37 20.22 -4.46
N LEU A 82 -0.57 18.92 -4.23
CA LEU A 82 -0.78 17.96 -5.31
C LEU A 82 -2.10 18.23 -6.03
N GLU A 83 -3.17 18.52 -5.30
CA GLU A 83 -4.49 18.84 -5.85
C GLU A 83 -4.43 20.07 -6.76
N ASP A 84 -3.75 21.14 -6.33
CA ASP A 84 -3.52 22.33 -7.16
C ASP A 84 -2.75 21.98 -8.44
N ALA A 85 -1.66 21.22 -8.33
CA ALA A 85 -0.88 20.82 -9.49
C ALA A 85 -1.68 19.93 -10.47
N MET A 86 -2.61 19.13 -9.97
CA MET A 86 -3.47 18.26 -10.78
C MET A 86 -4.49 19.03 -11.62
N GLN A 87 -4.76 20.31 -11.33
CA GLN A 87 -5.64 21.15 -12.15
C GLN A 87 -5.05 21.39 -13.55
N ALA A 88 -3.72 21.36 -13.69
CA ALA A 88 -3.03 21.56 -14.96
C ALA A 88 -2.96 20.29 -15.82
N VAL A 89 -3.41 19.14 -15.31
CA VAL A 89 -3.31 17.85 -15.98
C VAL A 89 -4.68 17.42 -16.52
N THR A 90 -4.72 17.01 -17.78
CA THR A 90 -5.92 16.42 -18.38
C THR A 90 -6.03 14.95 -18.02
N PHE A 91 -7.16 14.56 -17.42
CA PHE A 91 -7.47 13.17 -17.11
C PHE A 91 -8.56 12.65 -18.04
N ASN A 92 -8.26 11.59 -18.78
CA ASN A 92 -9.21 10.87 -19.61
C ASN A 92 -9.83 9.70 -18.82
N ASP A 93 -10.98 9.23 -19.27
CA ASP A 93 -11.59 8.02 -18.71
C ASP A 93 -10.74 6.78 -19.00
N LEU A 94 -10.80 5.83 -18.06
CA LEU A 94 -9.93 4.68 -18.04
C LEU A 94 -10.49 3.59 -18.95
N THR A 95 -9.69 3.18 -19.95
CA THR A 95 -10.01 2.02 -20.80
C THR A 95 -9.84 0.69 -20.06
N ILE A 96 -8.99 0.67 -19.03
CA ILE A 96 -8.79 -0.44 -18.11
C ILE A 96 -9.07 0.08 -16.70
N PRO A 97 -9.99 -0.53 -15.93
CA PRO A 97 -10.30 -0.07 -14.58
C PRO A 97 -9.09 -0.08 -13.65
N LEU A 98 -9.03 0.86 -12.72
CA LEU A 98 -7.97 0.97 -11.72
C LEU A 98 -8.50 0.58 -10.35
N VAL A 99 -7.88 -0.38 -9.66
CA VAL A 99 -8.13 -0.58 -8.22
C VAL A 99 -7.28 0.39 -7.44
N ASN A 100 -7.92 1.25 -6.65
CA ASN A 100 -7.24 2.34 -5.97
C ASN A 100 -6.74 1.96 -4.58
N ASN A 101 -5.65 2.59 -4.14
CA ASN A 101 -4.97 2.22 -2.89
C ASN A 101 -5.70 2.61 -1.61
N ALA A 102 -6.42 3.75 -1.61
CA ALA A 102 -6.95 4.32 -0.37
C ALA A 102 -8.23 3.63 0.11
N GLU A 103 -9.09 3.22 -0.83
CA GLU A 103 -10.37 2.57 -0.53
C GLU A 103 -10.44 1.12 -1.01
N ALA A 104 -9.42 0.63 -1.74
CA ALA A 104 -9.46 -0.66 -2.44
C ALA A 104 -10.76 -0.79 -3.27
N SER A 105 -10.99 0.17 -4.16
CA SER A 105 -12.20 0.27 -4.99
C SER A 105 -11.86 0.45 -6.47
N ILE A 106 -12.79 0.03 -7.35
CA ILE A 106 -12.59 0.10 -8.80
C ILE A 106 -13.00 1.49 -9.30
N LEU A 107 -12.05 2.19 -9.93
CA LEU A 107 -12.25 3.46 -10.60
C LEU A 107 -12.32 3.25 -12.11
N LYS A 108 -13.15 4.06 -12.78
CA LYS A 108 -13.33 3.99 -14.25
C LYS A 108 -13.17 5.33 -14.93
N THR A 109 -13.35 6.44 -14.21
CA THR A 109 -13.30 7.78 -14.80
C THR A 109 -11.99 8.51 -14.50
N GLY A 110 -11.62 9.44 -15.37
CA GLY A 110 -10.44 10.29 -15.16
C GLY A 110 -10.57 11.16 -13.90
N ARG A 111 -11.80 11.62 -13.61
CA ARG A 111 -12.11 12.40 -12.40
C ARG A 111 -11.84 11.59 -11.14
N GLU A 112 -12.36 10.36 -11.05
CA GLU A 112 -12.15 9.48 -9.90
C GLU A 112 -10.67 9.19 -9.68
N ALA A 113 -9.92 8.92 -10.75
CA ALA A 113 -8.48 8.67 -10.68
C ALA A 113 -7.71 9.88 -10.11
N ARG A 114 -8.01 11.09 -10.60
CA ARG A 114 -7.41 12.34 -10.11
C ARG A 114 -7.66 12.53 -8.61
N GLU A 115 -8.90 12.43 -8.18
CA GLU A 115 -9.25 12.60 -6.77
C GLU A 115 -8.62 11.51 -5.88
N SER A 116 -8.51 10.29 -6.41
CA SER A 116 -7.86 9.18 -5.70
C SER A 116 -6.37 9.43 -5.47
N LEU A 117 -5.65 10.05 -6.42
CA LEU A 117 -4.22 10.37 -6.25
C LEU A 117 -4.00 11.36 -5.11
N VAL A 118 -4.89 12.35 -4.96
CA VAL A 118 -4.86 13.30 -3.85
C VAL A 118 -5.11 12.58 -2.52
N ARG A 119 -6.16 11.75 -2.43
CA ARG A 119 -6.47 10.96 -1.23
C ARG A 119 -5.33 10.02 -0.82
N GLN A 120 -4.69 9.38 -1.79
CA GLN A 120 -3.60 8.41 -1.56
C GLN A 120 -2.42 9.01 -0.78
N MET A 121 -2.20 10.33 -0.86
CA MET A 121 -1.10 11.00 -0.16
C MET A 121 -1.20 10.87 1.36
N TYR A 122 -2.41 10.91 1.91
CA TYR A 122 -2.67 10.99 3.35
C TYR A 122 -3.53 9.86 3.91
N LYS A 123 -3.85 8.86 3.08
CA LYS A 123 -4.58 7.64 3.45
C LYS A 123 -3.66 6.43 3.37
N SER A 124 -4.00 5.41 4.17
CA SER A 124 -3.36 4.08 4.14
C SER A 124 -3.43 3.47 2.74
N VAL A 125 -2.41 2.70 2.38
CA VAL A 125 -2.38 1.85 1.18
C VAL A 125 -2.94 0.48 1.54
N GLU A 126 -4.18 0.24 1.13
CA GLU A 126 -4.94 -1.00 1.35
C GLU A 126 -4.58 -2.06 0.29
N TRP A 127 -3.30 -2.41 0.18
CA TRP A 127 -2.79 -3.31 -0.85
C TRP A 127 -3.39 -4.72 -0.75
N GLU A 128 -3.47 -5.28 0.47
CA GLU A 128 -4.08 -6.58 0.68
C GLU A 128 -5.53 -6.61 0.18
N LYS A 129 -6.35 -5.63 0.60
CA LYS A 129 -7.75 -5.52 0.16
C LYS A 129 -7.84 -5.34 -1.34
N SER A 130 -6.95 -4.54 -1.94
CA SER A 130 -6.91 -4.32 -3.39
C SER A 130 -6.66 -5.61 -4.17
N VAL A 131 -5.72 -6.44 -3.71
CA VAL A 131 -5.44 -7.75 -4.33
C VAL A 131 -6.61 -8.70 -4.14
N ARG A 132 -7.20 -8.76 -2.94
CA ARG A 132 -8.38 -9.60 -2.68
C ARG A 132 -9.56 -9.22 -3.58
N LEU A 133 -9.82 -7.93 -3.74
CA LEU A 133 -10.84 -7.44 -4.67
C LEU A 133 -10.56 -7.91 -6.10
N MET A 134 -9.32 -7.78 -6.59
CA MET A 134 -8.97 -8.27 -7.93
C MET A 134 -9.24 -9.77 -8.09
N ILE A 135 -8.92 -10.58 -7.08
CA ILE A 135 -9.22 -12.03 -7.08
C ILE A 135 -10.73 -12.27 -7.11
N GLU A 136 -11.51 -11.53 -6.31
CA GLU A 136 -12.98 -11.61 -6.29
C GLU A 136 -13.61 -11.21 -7.64
N GLN A 137 -12.98 -10.30 -8.37
CA GLN A 137 -13.36 -9.93 -9.74
C GLN A 137 -12.91 -10.95 -10.80
N GLY A 138 -12.29 -12.07 -10.40
CA GLY A 138 -11.91 -13.16 -11.29
C GLY A 138 -10.50 -13.06 -11.87
N VAL A 139 -9.64 -12.16 -11.36
CA VAL A 139 -8.23 -12.12 -11.76
C VAL A 139 -7.50 -13.35 -11.20
N THR A 140 -6.90 -14.15 -12.10
CA THR A 140 -6.17 -15.38 -11.74
C THR A 140 -4.66 -15.28 -11.93
N THR A 141 -4.21 -14.30 -12.73
CA THR A 141 -2.81 -14.05 -13.05
C THR A 141 -2.47 -12.59 -12.78
N PHE A 142 -1.44 -12.36 -11.98
CA PHE A 142 -0.91 -11.06 -11.61
C PHE A 142 0.48 -10.88 -12.22
N ILE A 143 0.72 -9.71 -12.80
CA ILE A 143 2.00 -9.35 -13.43
C ILE A 143 2.57 -8.14 -12.72
N GLU A 144 3.68 -8.31 -11.99
CA GLU A 144 4.44 -7.24 -11.38
C GLU A 144 5.39 -6.64 -12.42
N VAL A 145 5.07 -5.43 -12.89
CA VAL A 145 5.86 -4.70 -13.90
C VAL A 145 6.81 -3.74 -13.19
N GLY A 146 8.11 -3.88 -13.44
CA GLY A 146 9.16 -3.05 -12.85
C GLY A 146 10.25 -3.85 -12.13
N PRO A 147 11.24 -3.15 -11.55
CA PRO A 147 12.36 -3.80 -10.89
C PRO A 147 11.95 -4.48 -9.58
N GLY A 148 12.59 -5.62 -9.28
CA GLY A 148 12.36 -6.35 -8.04
C GLY A 148 11.18 -7.31 -8.11
N LYS A 149 10.81 -7.90 -6.97
CA LYS A 149 9.76 -8.94 -6.85
C LYS A 149 8.93 -8.78 -5.57
N VAL A 150 8.80 -7.54 -5.10
CA VAL A 150 8.21 -7.26 -3.78
C VAL A 150 6.73 -7.62 -3.82
N LEU A 151 5.99 -7.15 -4.83
CA LEU A 151 4.55 -7.35 -4.95
C LEU A 151 4.22 -8.82 -5.21
N SER A 152 5.03 -9.52 -6.01
CA SER A 152 4.92 -10.97 -6.19
C SER A 152 5.12 -11.73 -4.87
N GLY A 153 6.05 -11.26 -4.02
CA GLY A 153 6.26 -11.79 -2.68
C GLY A 153 5.06 -11.58 -1.75
N LEU A 154 4.44 -10.39 -1.80
CA LEU A 154 3.22 -10.07 -1.05
C LEU A 154 2.02 -10.89 -1.53
N LEU A 155 1.84 -11.01 -2.85
CA LEU A 155 0.76 -11.81 -3.46
C LEU A 155 0.76 -13.23 -2.90
N ARG A 156 1.92 -13.90 -2.85
CA ARG A 156 2.05 -15.26 -2.31
C ARG A 156 1.68 -15.36 -0.82
N ARG A 157 1.77 -14.27 -0.05
CA ARG A 157 1.31 -14.22 1.35
C ARG A 157 -0.20 -14.01 1.45
N ILE A 158 -0.77 -13.24 0.52
CA ILE A 158 -2.21 -12.96 0.45
C ILE A 158 -2.97 -14.21 -0.02
N ASP A 159 -2.52 -14.82 -1.12
CA ASP A 159 -3.05 -16.07 -1.66
C ASP A 159 -1.97 -16.86 -2.42
N LYS A 160 -1.66 -18.06 -1.94
CA LYS A 160 -0.64 -18.96 -2.54
C LYS A 160 -1.08 -19.60 -3.85
N LYS A 161 -2.38 -19.58 -4.17
CA LYS A 161 -2.95 -20.19 -5.39
C LYS A 161 -2.83 -19.28 -6.60
N MET A 162 -2.64 -17.98 -6.40
CA MET A 162 -2.56 -17.01 -7.49
C MET A 162 -1.24 -17.11 -8.25
N LYS A 163 -1.31 -17.00 -9.58
CA LYS A 163 -0.13 -16.99 -10.44
C LYS A 163 0.46 -15.58 -10.46
N GLY A 164 1.66 -15.42 -9.89
CA GLY A 164 2.44 -14.18 -9.97
C GLY A 164 3.60 -14.28 -10.96
N ILE A 165 3.69 -13.34 -11.89
CA ILE A 165 4.80 -13.21 -12.85
C ILE A 165 5.44 -11.84 -12.64
N ASN A 166 6.76 -11.75 -12.71
CA ASN A 166 7.47 -10.47 -12.66
C ASN A 166 8.13 -10.16 -14.01
N VAL A 167 7.98 -8.92 -14.46
CA VAL A 167 8.57 -8.36 -15.67
C VAL A 167 9.45 -7.18 -15.28
N GLY A 168 10.76 -7.43 -15.20
CA GLY A 168 11.75 -6.42 -14.82
C GLY A 168 12.79 -6.10 -15.90
N ASP A 169 12.84 -6.90 -16.95
CA ASP A 169 13.77 -6.77 -18.08
C ASP A 169 13.16 -7.38 -19.36
N LEU A 170 13.87 -7.26 -20.49
CA LEU A 170 13.41 -7.79 -21.79
C LEU A 170 13.23 -9.32 -21.76
N THR A 171 14.13 -10.04 -21.09
CA THR A 171 14.07 -11.51 -21.00
C THR A 171 12.81 -11.98 -20.28
N THR A 172 12.45 -11.33 -19.17
CA THR A 172 11.26 -11.64 -18.37
C THR A 172 9.97 -11.18 -19.08
N LEU A 173 10.03 -10.09 -19.84
CA LEU A 173 8.93 -9.66 -20.72
C LEU A 173 8.61 -10.71 -21.78
N GLU A 174 9.61 -11.15 -22.56
CA GLU A 174 9.42 -12.15 -23.63
C GLU A 174 8.83 -13.46 -23.10
N LYS A 175 9.35 -13.94 -21.96
CA LYS A 175 8.79 -15.13 -21.28
C LYS A 175 7.34 -14.92 -20.84
N THR A 176 7.00 -13.73 -20.37
CA THR A 176 5.64 -13.41 -19.93
C THR A 176 4.68 -13.40 -21.12
N ILE A 177 5.06 -12.80 -22.24
CA ILE A 177 4.27 -12.80 -23.48
C ILE A 177 3.98 -14.24 -23.93
N GLN A 178 5.00 -15.09 -24.00
CA GLN A 178 4.84 -16.51 -24.35
C GLN A 178 3.89 -17.24 -23.40
N THR A 179 3.97 -16.92 -22.10
CA THR A 179 3.13 -17.53 -21.06
C THR A 179 1.66 -17.12 -21.15
N LEU A 180 1.34 -15.95 -21.72
CA LEU A 180 -0.03 -15.43 -21.83
C LEU A 180 -0.68 -15.75 -23.18
N GLN A 181 0.12 -16.01 -24.22
CA GLN A 181 -0.36 -16.34 -25.56
C GLN A 181 -0.66 -17.83 -25.76
N GLY A 182 -0.16 -18.69 -24.87
CA GLY A 182 -0.45 -20.13 -24.83
C GLY A 182 -1.54 -20.46 -23.82
#